data_AF-A0A7C5NTH0-F1
#
_entry.id   AF-A0A7C5NTH0-F1
#
_cell.length_a   1.000
_cell.length_b   1.000
_cell.length_c   1.000
_cell.angle_alpha   90.00
_cell.angle_beta   90.00
_cell.angle_gamma   90.00
#
_symmetry.space_group_name_H-M   'P 1'
#
loop_
_entity.id
_entity.type
_entity.pdbx_description
1 polymer ?
#
loop_
_entity_poly.entity_id
_entity_poly.type
_entity_poly.pdbx_seq_one_letter_code
_entity_poly.pdbx_strand_id
1 'polypeptide(L)'
;MTKITGLKKGIKAIYFPDYPDHDCIWAITRGQDDKIYFSLSSEWKSAVVHLMSYDPVLNKIEDLVDLGELTGDVLRKGKIPQSKIHLALCSGSDGKIYGATHCTAPPPEEEILEVFGTYGDINRGYSGSYIFFYDSNSRKAECLGLAVPYEGVRRMVLDEKRK
;
A
#
# COMPACT_ATOMS: atom_id res chain seq x y z
N MET A 1 22.98 -3.70 -5.88
CA MET A 1 22.32 -2.94 -4.78
C MET A 1 23.42 -2.32 -3.92
N THR A 2 23.51 -1.00 -3.85
CA THR A 2 24.55 -0.30 -3.09
C THR A 2 24.21 -0.36 -1.60
N LYS A 3 25.05 -1.02 -0.78
CA LYS A 3 24.89 -1.02 0.67
C LYS A 3 25.17 0.40 1.21
N ILE A 4 24.23 0.97 1.96
CA ILE A 4 24.44 2.22 2.70
C ILE A 4 25.49 1.93 3.77
N THR A 5 26.59 2.68 3.74
CA THR A 5 27.67 2.62 4.72
C THR A 5 27.67 3.88 5.59
N GLY A 6 28.33 3.85 6.74
CA GLY A 6 28.49 5.02 7.61
C GLY A 6 27.27 5.36 8.49
N LEU A 7 26.32 4.43 8.65
CA LEU A 7 25.22 4.60 9.60
C LEU A 7 25.75 4.69 11.04
N LYS A 8 25.16 5.58 11.84
CA LYS A 8 25.49 5.71 13.27
C LYS A 8 25.17 4.43 14.03
N LYS A 9 25.87 4.20 15.14
CA LYS A 9 25.59 3.07 16.06
C LYS A 9 24.10 3.06 16.44
N GLY A 10 23.48 1.88 16.32
CA GLY A 10 22.05 1.69 16.61
C GLY A 10 21.10 1.90 15.43
N ILE A 11 21.60 2.32 14.26
CA ILE A 11 20.81 2.44 13.04
C ILE A 11 21.10 1.24 12.13
N LYS A 12 20.04 0.59 11.64
CA LYS A 12 20.11 -0.52 10.68
C LYS A 12 19.30 -0.18 9.44
N ALA A 13 19.92 -0.32 8.27
CA ALA A 13 19.21 -0.33 6.99
C ALA A 13 18.83 -1.77 6.64
N ILE A 14 17.58 -1.97 6.22
CA ILE A 14 17.05 -3.26 5.80
C ILE A 14 16.70 -3.14 4.32
N TYR A 15 17.13 -4.13 3.53
CA TYR A 15 16.93 -4.18 2.09
C TYR A 15 16.13 -5.42 1.72
N PHE A 16 15.26 -5.31 0.73
CA PHE A 16 14.48 -6.41 0.18
C PHE A 16 14.57 -6.32 -1.37
N PRO A 17 15.17 -7.31 -2.05
CA PRO A 17 15.47 -7.24 -3.49
C PRO A 17 14.36 -7.75 -4.41
N ASP A 18 13.30 -8.37 -3.86
CA ASP A 18 12.38 -9.20 -4.64
C ASP A 18 11.24 -8.40 -5.33
N TYR A 19 11.28 -7.07 -5.27
CA TYR A 19 10.22 -6.18 -5.75
C TYR A 19 10.79 -5.03 -6.59
N PRO A 20 11.26 -5.31 -7.82
CA PRO A 20 11.98 -4.34 -8.64
C PRO A 20 11.10 -3.18 -9.12
N ASP A 21 9.78 -3.34 -9.12
CA ASP A 21 8.82 -2.35 -9.61
C ASP A 21 8.17 -1.52 -8.51
N HIS A 22 8.55 -1.76 -7.26
CA HIS A 22 8.17 -0.95 -6.11
C HIS A 22 9.34 -0.09 -5.67
N ASP A 23 9.11 1.21 -5.58
CA ASP A 23 10.16 2.22 -5.43
C ASP A 23 9.99 3.12 -4.21
N CYS A 24 8.90 2.95 -3.45
CA CYS A 24 8.60 3.80 -2.31
C CYS A 24 7.82 3.10 -1.20
N ILE A 25 7.90 3.68 0.00
CA ILE A 25 7.07 3.36 1.16
C ILE A 25 6.45 4.67 1.63
N TRP A 26 5.14 4.84 1.42
CA TRP A 26 4.42 6.06 1.78
C TRP A 26 3.52 5.92 3.01
N ALA A 27 3.33 4.71 3.53
CA ALA A 27 2.61 4.46 4.76
C ALA A 27 3.30 3.37 5.60
N ILE A 28 3.32 3.59 6.90
CA ILE A 28 3.93 2.71 7.90
C ILE A 28 3.18 2.86 9.22
N THR A 29 2.98 1.77 9.95
CA THR A 29 2.41 1.78 11.30
C THR A 29 2.92 0.60 12.12
N ARG A 30 2.79 0.67 13.44
CA ARG A 30 3.09 -0.45 14.35
C ARG A 30 1.80 -1.16 14.72
N GLY A 31 1.75 -2.47 14.52
CA GLY A 31 0.64 -3.31 14.96
C GLY A 31 0.67 -3.55 16.47
N GLN A 32 -0.46 -4.04 17.00
CA GLN A 32 -0.54 -4.46 18.41
C GLN A 32 0.31 -5.72 18.69
N ASP A 33 0.72 -6.46 17.66
CA ASP A 33 1.60 -7.62 17.70
C ASP A 33 3.10 -7.25 17.63
N ASP A 34 3.44 -5.97 17.84
CA ASP A 34 4.79 -5.41 17.78
C ASP A 34 5.52 -5.50 16.43
N LYS A 35 4.82 -5.95 15.39
CA LYS A 35 5.32 -5.90 14.02
C LYS A 35 5.12 -4.51 13.41
N ILE A 36 5.94 -4.21 12.43
CA ILE A 36 5.84 -3.00 11.64
C ILE A 36 5.13 -3.34 10.34
N TYR A 37 4.04 -2.66 10.05
CA TYR A 37 3.28 -2.81 8.81
C TYR A 37 3.57 -1.63 7.91
N PHE A 38 3.78 -1.87 6.63
CA PHE A 38 4.12 -0.81 5.69
C PHE A 38 3.62 -1.12 4.29
N SER A 39 3.43 -0.07 3.51
CA SER A 39 2.99 -0.16 2.12
C SER A 39 4.18 -0.26 1.19
N LEU A 40 4.33 -1.38 0.49
CA LEU A 40 5.28 -1.47 -0.60
C LEU A 40 4.60 -0.93 -1.87
N SER A 41 4.97 0.29 -2.24
CA SER A 41 4.25 1.14 -3.18
C SER A 41 5.06 1.41 -4.45
N SER A 42 4.38 1.89 -5.50
CA SER A 42 5.04 2.36 -6.72
C SER A 42 4.59 3.75 -7.14
N GLU A 43 5.58 4.59 -7.45
CA GLU A 43 5.45 5.96 -7.94
C GLU A 43 5.70 6.06 -9.44
N TRP A 44 6.79 5.46 -9.93
CA TRP A 44 7.27 5.66 -11.30
C TRP A 44 7.06 4.46 -12.21
N LYS A 45 6.86 3.29 -11.61
CA LYS A 45 6.67 2.04 -12.34
C LYS A 45 5.27 1.50 -12.12
N SER A 46 4.79 0.69 -13.06
CA SER A 46 3.46 0.10 -12.93
C SER A 46 3.51 -1.13 -12.03
N ALA A 47 3.07 -0.96 -10.79
CA ALA A 47 2.84 -2.07 -9.86
C ALA A 47 1.63 -1.78 -8.98
N VAL A 48 1.03 -2.85 -8.46
CA VAL A 48 0.00 -2.80 -7.42
C VAL A 48 0.69 -2.68 -6.06
N VAL A 49 0.08 -1.95 -5.12
CA VAL A 49 0.59 -1.85 -3.75
C VAL A 49 0.42 -3.15 -2.99
N HIS A 50 1.42 -3.49 -2.19
CA HIS A 50 1.33 -4.59 -1.23
C HIS A 50 1.32 -4.06 0.20
N LEU A 51 0.55 -4.71 1.08
CA LEU A 51 0.75 -4.59 2.52
C LEU A 51 1.83 -5.58 2.94
N MET A 52 2.90 -5.06 3.51
CA MET A 52 4.00 -5.85 4.05
C MET A 52 4.02 -5.77 5.57
N SER A 53 4.65 -6.77 6.20
CA SER A 53 5.10 -6.65 7.59
C SER A 53 6.59 -6.89 7.75
N TYR A 54 7.15 -6.29 8.78
CA TYR A 54 8.49 -6.57 9.29
C TYR A 54 8.39 -6.97 10.76
N ASP A 55 8.93 -8.15 11.06
CA ASP A 55 9.13 -8.65 12.42
C ASP A 55 10.54 -8.28 12.89
N PRO A 56 10.68 -7.36 13.87
CA PRO A 56 11.99 -6.94 14.36
C PRO A 56 12.71 -8.01 15.20
N VAL A 57 11.98 -8.96 15.80
CA VAL A 57 12.55 -10.05 16.61
C VAL A 57 13.16 -11.10 15.70
N LEU A 58 12.42 -11.51 14.67
CA LEU A 58 12.87 -12.52 13.69
C LEU A 58 13.71 -11.92 12.57
N ASN A 59 13.76 -10.59 12.47
CA ASN A 59 14.36 -9.87 11.35
C ASN A 59 13.83 -10.37 9.99
N LYS A 60 12.51 -10.51 9.88
CA LYS A 60 11.84 -11.13 8.73
C LYS A 60 10.82 -10.17 8.13
N ILE A 61 10.78 -10.09 6.80
CA ILE A 61 9.72 -9.40 6.06
C ILE A 61 8.75 -10.45 5.51
N GLU A 62 7.45 -10.15 5.55
CA GLU A 62 6.39 -10.95 4.93
C GLU A 62 5.53 -10.06 4.04
N ASP A 63 5.24 -10.55 2.83
CA ASP A 63 4.18 -10.04 1.97
C ASP A 63 2.84 -10.59 2.47
N LEU A 64 1.92 -9.70 2.83
CA LEU A 64 0.67 -10.09 3.48
C LEU A 64 -0.51 -10.04 2.53
N VAL A 65 -0.57 -9.00 1.70
CA VAL A 65 -1.75 -8.68 0.90
C VAL A 65 -1.34 -7.97 -0.39
N ASP A 66 -1.71 -8.53 -1.54
CA ASP A 66 -1.80 -7.82 -2.81
C ASP A 66 -3.14 -7.06 -2.86
N LEU A 67 -3.09 -5.74 -2.95
CA LEU A 67 -4.31 -4.93 -2.89
C LEU A 67 -5.11 -4.94 -4.20
N GLY A 68 -4.51 -5.32 -5.32
CA GLY A 68 -5.19 -5.51 -6.59
C GLY A 68 -6.04 -6.77 -6.54
N GLU A 69 -5.50 -7.86 -6.02
CA GLU A 69 -6.26 -9.09 -5.76
C GLU A 69 -7.38 -8.85 -4.73
N LEU A 70 -7.08 -8.19 -3.61
CA LEU A 70 -8.06 -7.94 -2.55
C LEU A 70 -9.26 -7.10 -3.03
N THR A 71 -9.00 -6.12 -3.89
CA THR A 71 -10.04 -5.19 -4.40
C THR A 71 -10.69 -5.67 -5.69
N GLY A 72 -10.10 -6.65 -6.37
CA GLY A 72 -10.45 -7.05 -7.73
C GLY A 72 -9.97 -6.09 -8.83
N ASP A 73 -9.27 -5.01 -8.48
CA ASP A 73 -8.70 -4.02 -9.42
C ASP A 73 -7.24 -4.38 -9.75
N VAL A 74 -7.07 -5.54 -10.37
CA VAL A 74 -5.77 -6.11 -10.71
C VAL A 74 -5.01 -5.29 -11.76
N LEU A 75 -3.67 -5.40 -11.74
CA LEU A 75 -2.82 -4.74 -12.72
C LEU A 75 -3.17 -5.18 -14.14
N ARG A 76 -3.52 -4.22 -15.01
CA ARG A 76 -3.82 -4.48 -16.42
C ARG A 76 -3.40 -3.33 -17.31
N LYS A 77 -3.09 -3.66 -18.56
CA LYS A 77 -2.66 -2.70 -19.59
C LYS A 77 -3.62 -1.52 -19.71
N GLY A 78 -3.06 -0.30 -19.71
CA GLY A 78 -3.80 0.95 -19.93
C GLY A 78 -4.74 1.39 -18.79
N LYS A 79 -4.80 0.65 -17.67
CA LYS A 79 -5.57 1.01 -16.47
C LYS A 79 -4.64 1.55 -15.39
N ILE A 80 -5.00 2.68 -14.78
CA ILE A 80 -4.27 3.22 -13.63
C ILE A 80 -4.38 2.26 -12.44
N PRO A 81 -3.26 1.73 -11.90
CA PRO A 81 -3.30 0.72 -10.86
C PRO A 81 -3.54 1.28 -9.46
N GLN A 82 -3.97 0.40 -8.55
CA GLN A 82 -3.94 0.62 -7.10
C GLN A 82 -2.49 0.60 -6.61
N SER A 83 -1.69 1.63 -6.94
CA SER A 83 -0.23 1.56 -6.81
C SER A 83 0.29 1.94 -5.43
N LYS A 84 -0.56 2.45 -4.53
CA LYS A 84 -0.12 2.99 -3.24
C LYS A 84 -1.09 2.84 -2.09
N ILE A 85 -0.54 3.02 -0.89
CA ILE A 85 -1.23 3.53 0.29
C ILE A 85 -0.43 4.77 0.72
N HIS A 86 -1.04 5.95 0.62
CA HIS A 86 -0.35 7.21 0.89
C HIS A 86 -0.75 7.72 2.27
N LEU A 87 0.12 7.62 3.29
CA LEU A 87 -0.15 8.05 4.68
C LEU A 87 -1.50 7.58 5.25
N ALA A 88 -2.09 6.54 4.69
CA ALA A 88 -3.45 6.07 4.95
C ALA A 88 -3.41 4.64 5.48
N LEU A 89 -2.57 4.40 6.48
CA LEU A 89 -2.44 3.11 7.16
C LEU A 89 -2.50 3.35 8.67
N CYS A 90 -3.43 2.71 9.35
CA CYS A 90 -3.71 2.94 10.77
C CYS A 90 -3.82 1.60 11.50
N SER A 91 -3.21 1.51 12.68
CA SER A 91 -3.35 0.35 13.57
C SER A 91 -4.50 0.63 14.53
N GLY A 92 -5.47 -0.27 14.60
CA GLY A 92 -6.59 -0.21 15.55
C GLY A 92 -6.26 -0.94 16.86
N SER A 93 -6.94 -0.57 17.94
CA SER A 93 -6.84 -1.30 19.22
C SER A 93 -7.43 -2.72 19.16
N ASP A 94 -8.20 -3.04 18.13
CA ASP A 94 -8.81 -4.35 17.90
C ASP A 94 -7.86 -5.37 17.23
N GLY A 95 -6.59 -4.99 17.01
CA GLY A 95 -5.60 -5.83 16.35
C GLY A 95 -5.67 -5.82 14.83
N LYS A 96 -6.49 -4.95 14.23
CA LYS A 96 -6.56 -4.80 12.78
C LYS A 96 -5.72 -3.61 12.31
N ILE A 97 -5.18 -3.75 11.10
CA ILE A 97 -4.53 -2.68 10.36
C ILE A 97 -5.49 -2.22 9.27
N TYR A 98 -5.95 -0.99 9.36
CA TYR A 98 -6.85 -0.38 8.39
C TYR A 98 -6.05 0.41 7.36
N GLY A 99 -6.48 0.38 6.11
CA GLY A 99 -5.86 1.18 5.06
C GLY A 99 -6.81 1.67 4.00
N ALA A 100 -6.35 2.66 3.22
CA ALA A 100 -7.00 3.11 2.00
C ALA A 100 -6.00 3.22 0.85
N THR A 101 -6.40 2.78 -0.33
CA THR A 101 -5.52 2.79 -1.52
C THR A 101 -5.41 4.18 -2.14
N HIS A 102 -4.39 4.38 -2.97
CA HIS A 102 -4.14 5.58 -3.78
C HIS A 102 -3.46 5.17 -5.09
N CYS A 103 -3.36 6.09 -6.05
CA CYS A 103 -2.60 5.88 -7.28
C CYS A 103 -1.65 7.06 -7.54
N THR A 104 -0.44 6.75 -7.96
CA THR A 104 0.41 7.73 -8.67
C THR A 104 1.29 7.09 -9.76
N ALA A 105 1.29 5.75 -9.89
CA ALA A 105 2.02 5.06 -10.94
C ALA A 105 1.29 5.15 -12.29
N PRO A 106 2.02 5.23 -13.41
CA PRO A 106 1.42 5.13 -14.73
C PRO A 106 0.80 3.73 -14.96
N PRO A 107 -0.18 3.61 -15.85
CA PRO A 107 -0.63 2.31 -16.36
C PRO A 107 0.53 1.50 -16.97
N PRO A 108 0.46 0.16 -16.97
CA PRO A 108 1.44 -0.66 -17.67
C PRO A 108 1.61 -0.23 -19.13
N GLU A 109 2.86 -0.13 -19.58
CA GLU A 109 3.30 0.35 -20.90
C GLU A 109 3.15 1.87 -21.14
N GLU A 110 2.68 2.64 -20.16
CA GLU A 110 2.65 4.10 -20.23
C GLU A 110 3.77 4.70 -19.36
N GLU A 111 4.34 5.83 -19.79
CA GLU A 111 5.43 6.50 -19.07
C GLU A 111 4.93 7.56 -18.08
N ILE A 112 3.71 8.07 -18.30
CA ILE A 112 3.13 9.17 -17.53
C ILE A 112 1.79 8.78 -16.93
N LEU A 113 1.54 9.23 -15.71
CA LEU A 113 0.21 9.18 -15.11
C LEU A 113 -0.62 10.35 -15.63
N GLU A 114 -1.78 10.07 -16.23
CA GLU A 114 -2.75 11.10 -16.64
C GLU A 114 -4.12 10.85 -15.99
N VAL A 115 -4.29 11.35 -14.76
CA VAL A 115 -5.53 11.19 -13.98
C VAL A 115 -6.67 12.07 -14.47
N PHE A 116 -6.39 13.25 -15.04
CA PHE A 116 -7.46 14.16 -15.47
C PHE A 116 -8.01 13.75 -16.83
N GLY A 117 -7.14 13.36 -17.76
CA GLY A 117 -7.53 12.90 -19.10
C GLY A 117 -8.28 11.56 -19.10
N THR A 118 -8.21 10.79 -18.01
CA THR A 118 -8.91 9.50 -17.86
C THR A 118 -9.92 9.49 -16.71
N TYR A 119 -10.23 10.65 -16.12
CA TYR A 119 -11.16 10.75 -15.00
C TYR A 119 -12.55 10.18 -15.37
N GLY A 120 -13.04 9.25 -14.56
CA GLY A 120 -14.33 8.58 -14.81
C GLY A 120 -14.30 7.49 -15.89
N ASP A 121 -13.19 7.28 -16.60
CA ASP A 121 -13.08 6.22 -17.60
C ASP A 121 -12.99 4.85 -16.91
N ILE A 122 -13.97 3.99 -17.16
CA ILE A 122 -14.06 2.66 -16.53
C ILE A 122 -12.91 1.73 -16.94
N ASN A 123 -12.37 1.90 -18.14
CA ASN A 123 -11.35 1.05 -18.72
C ASN A 123 -9.93 1.53 -18.44
N ARG A 124 -9.73 2.86 -18.40
CA ARG A 124 -8.40 3.46 -18.29
C ARG A 124 -8.17 4.23 -17.00
N GLY A 125 -9.19 4.94 -16.53
CA GLY A 125 -9.12 5.79 -15.35
C GLY A 125 -8.89 4.99 -14.08
N TYR A 126 -8.42 5.65 -13.03
CA TYR A 126 -8.36 5.04 -11.70
C TYR A 126 -9.76 4.67 -11.24
N SER A 127 -9.97 3.45 -10.74
CA SER A 127 -11.31 3.03 -10.27
C SER A 127 -11.76 3.80 -9.01
N GLY A 128 -10.79 4.34 -8.27
CA GLY A 128 -10.98 5.02 -7.00
C GLY A 128 -10.34 4.24 -5.85
N SER A 129 -10.39 4.85 -4.67
CA SER A 129 -9.76 4.32 -3.47
C SER A 129 -10.67 3.37 -2.70
N TYR A 130 -10.14 2.18 -2.43
CA TYR A 130 -10.77 1.18 -1.59
C TYR A 130 -10.29 1.34 -0.15
N ILE A 131 -11.20 1.10 0.80
CA ILE A 131 -10.84 0.90 2.20
C ILE A 131 -10.76 -0.60 2.46
N PHE A 132 -9.79 -1.01 3.27
CA PHE A 132 -9.60 -2.40 3.66
C PHE A 132 -9.12 -2.51 5.09
N PHE A 133 -9.13 -3.72 5.64
CA PHE A 133 -8.34 -4.06 6.82
C PHE A 133 -7.55 -5.34 6.62
N TYR A 134 -6.53 -5.53 7.44
CA TYR A 134 -5.84 -6.79 7.68
C TYR A 134 -5.86 -7.10 9.19
N ASP A 135 -6.36 -8.26 9.56
CA ASP A 135 -6.36 -8.75 10.95
C ASP A 135 -5.10 -9.58 11.22
N SER A 136 -4.24 -9.11 12.12
CA SER A 136 -2.97 -9.77 12.43
C SER A 136 -3.15 -11.10 13.15
N ASN A 137 -4.27 -11.30 13.87
CA ASN A 137 -4.55 -12.52 14.61
C ASN A 137 -5.01 -13.63 13.67
N SER A 138 -6.00 -13.33 12.82
CA SER A 138 -6.54 -14.32 11.88
C SER A 138 -5.74 -14.42 10.57
N ARG A 139 -4.83 -13.47 10.32
CA ARG A 139 -4.07 -13.30 9.08
C ARG A 139 -4.97 -13.20 7.85
N LYS A 140 -6.09 -12.49 7.98
CA LYS A 140 -7.06 -12.27 6.91
C LYS A 140 -7.19 -10.80 6.59
N ALA A 141 -7.33 -10.50 5.30
CA ALA A 141 -7.67 -9.17 4.81
C ALA A 141 -9.07 -9.15 4.22
N GLU A 142 -9.71 -7.99 4.28
CA GLU A 142 -11.02 -7.76 3.68
C GLU A 142 -11.07 -6.36 3.06
N CYS A 143 -11.59 -6.29 1.83
CA CYS A 143 -11.97 -5.02 1.20
C CYS A 143 -13.32 -4.59 1.78
N LEU A 144 -13.36 -3.46 2.47
CA LEU A 144 -14.58 -2.86 3.03
C LEU A 144 -15.39 -2.10 1.97
N GLY A 145 -14.80 -1.89 0.79
CA GLY A 145 -15.47 -1.31 -0.37
C GLY A 145 -14.77 -0.07 -0.92
N LEU A 146 -15.34 0.45 -2.02
CA LEU A 146 -14.89 1.66 -2.70
C LEU A 146 -15.36 2.88 -1.91
N ALA A 147 -14.43 3.62 -1.31
CA ALA A 147 -14.74 4.77 -0.47
C ALA A 147 -14.89 6.06 -1.27
N VAL A 148 -14.01 6.27 -2.25
CA VAL A 148 -14.04 7.46 -3.10
C VAL A 148 -13.83 7.03 -4.56
N PRO A 149 -14.89 6.98 -5.37
CA PRO A 149 -14.80 6.63 -6.79
C PRO A 149 -13.90 7.60 -7.57
N TYR A 150 -13.09 7.08 -8.48
CA TYR A 150 -12.21 7.84 -9.38
C TYR A 150 -11.17 8.76 -8.74
N GLU A 151 -11.12 8.80 -7.41
CA GLU A 151 -10.22 9.66 -6.64
C GLU A 151 -9.39 8.87 -5.65
N GLY A 152 -8.28 9.48 -5.27
CA GLY A 152 -7.29 8.88 -4.42
C GLY A 152 -7.32 9.39 -2.98
N VAL A 153 -7.26 8.48 -2.00
CA VAL A 153 -7.12 8.81 -0.57
C VAL A 153 -5.65 9.00 -0.20
N ARG A 154 -5.26 10.24 0.09
CA ARG A 154 -3.88 10.61 0.47
C ARG A 154 -3.56 10.52 1.95
N ARG A 155 -4.56 10.34 2.80
CA ARG A 155 -4.42 10.24 4.25
C ARG A 155 -5.69 9.67 4.85
N MET A 156 -5.52 8.88 5.89
CA MET A 156 -6.60 8.37 6.72
C MET A 156 -6.20 8.48 8.18
N VAL A 157 -7.19 8.66 9.06
CA VAL A 157 -7.05 8.54 10.51
C VAL A 157 -8.22 7.72 11.04
N LEU A 158 -7.99 6.96 12.11
CA LEU A 158 -9.01 6.15 12.77
C LEU A 158 -9.47 6.87 14.04
N ASP A 159 -10.78 7.12 14.15
CA ASP A 159 -11.41 7.62 15.39
C ASP A 159 -12.11 6.45 16.10
N GLU A 160 -11.39 5.76 16.98
CA GLU A 160 -11.88 4.56 17.66
C GLU A 160 -12.92 4.87 18.76
N LYS A 161 -13.11 6.14 19.12
CA LYS A 161 -14.04 6.54 20.19
C LYS A 161 -15.39 6.99 19.65
N ARG A 162 -15.47 7.29 18.35
CA ARG A 162 -16.69 7.75 17.70
C ARG A 162 -17.56 6.56 17.32
N LYS A 163 -18.77 6.55 17.88
CA LYS A 163 -19.84 5.61 17.51
C LYS A 163 -20.64 6.14 16.34
#